data_AF-Q8YJS8-F1
#
_entry.id   AF-Q8YJS8-F1
#
_cell.length_a   1.000
_cell.length_b   1.000
_cell.length_c   1.000
_cell.angle_alpha   90.00
_cell.angle_beta   90.00
_cell.angle_gamma   90.00
#
_symmetry.space_group_name_H-M   'P 1'
#
loop_
_entity.id
_entity.type
_entity.pdbx_description
1 polymer ?
#
loop_
_entity_poly.entity_id
_entity_poly.type
_entity_poly.pdbx_seq_one_letter_code
_entity_poly.pdbx_strand_id
1 'polypeptide(L)'
;MTRLFLATGDSALYEENEKLIEQALGRALAQQYGQIGILNACRFAGEPLSLVIAATDRTDELVSIANRTPDPRRLDKFVLVERGKTMSLPTGGTIEPEHPAAWFCKGHVCLPPVDTGEALRSLL
;
A
#
# COMPACT_ATOMS: atom_id res chain seq x y z
N MET A 1 -2.44 11.39 -6.24
CA MET A 1 -1.00 11.29 -5.90
C MET A 1 -0.68 10.07 -5.04
N THR A 2 -1.51 9.69 -4.07
CA THR A 2 -1.30 8.52 -3.20
C THR A 2 -0.89 7.23 -3.93
N ARG A 3 -1.60 6.83 -4.99
CA ARG A 3 -1.25 5.63 -5.76
C ARG A 3 0.11 5.74 -6.47
N LEU A 4 0.50 6.96 -6.88
CA LEU A 4 1.79 7.19 -7.52
C LEU A 4 2.91 7.10 -6.48
N PHE A 5 2.73 7.74 -5.31
CA PHE A 5 3.61 7.55 -4.15
C PHE A 5 3.82 6.07 -3.84
N LEU A 6 2.74 5.29 -3.74
CA LEU A 6 2.84 3.85 -3.46
C LEU A 6 3.57 3.06 -4.55
N ALA A 7 3.54 3.52 -5.80
CA ALA A 7 4.21 2.85 -6.92
C ALA A 7 5.71 3.21 -6.99
N THR A 8 6.05 4.47 -6.71
CA THR A 8 7.41 5.02 -6.87
C THR A 8 8.23 5.01 -5.59
N GLY A 9 7.58 5.03 -4.41
CA GLY A 9 8.22 5.25 -3.11
C GLY A 9 8.72 6.68 -2.91
N ASP A 10 8.26 7.64 -3.71
CA ASP A 10 8.70 9.04 -3.64
C ASP A 10 7.99 9.79 -2.51
N SER A 11 8.73 10.08 -1.43
CA SER A 11 8.20 10.76 -0.25
C SER A 11 7.73 12.18 -0.53
N ALA A 12 8.26 12.86 -1.55
CA ALA A 12 7.80 14.21 -1.90
C ALA A 12 6.33 14.20 -2.35
N LEU A 13 5.90 13.15 -3.05
CA LEU A 13 4.49 12.95 -3.44
C LEU A 13 3.59 12.71 -2.23
N TYR A 14 4.11 12.07 -1.18
CA TYR A 14 3.38 11.87 0.06
C TYR A 14 3.21 13.21 0.80
N GLU A 15 4.29 13.97 0.97
CA GLU A 15 4.25 15.29 1.62
C GLU A 15 3.34 16.28 0.91
N GLU A 16 3.32 16.27 -0.43
CA GLU A 16 2.40 17.09 -1.20
C GLU A 16 0.94 16.65 -0.99
N ASN A 17 0.70 15.34 -0.92
CA ASN A 17 -0.62 14.80 -0.68
C ASN A 17 -1.15 15.14 0.72
N GLU A 18 -0.31 15.14 1.76
CA GLU A 18 -0.66 15.59 3.11
C GLU A 18 -1.14 17.06 3.11
N LYS A 19 -0.41 17.96 2.45
CA LYS A 19 -0.81 19.38 2.33
C LYS A 19 -2.17 19.54 1.66
N LEU A 20 -2.45 18.76 0.61
CA LEU A 20 -3.75 18.79 -0.05
C LEU A 20 -4.88 18.26 0.83
N ILE A 21 -4.61 17.23 1.62
CA ILE A 21 -5.56 16.69 2.59
C ILE A 21 -5.91 17.76 3.62
N GLU A 22 -4.93 18.44 4.21
CA GLU A 22 -5.14 19.53 5.17
C GLU A 22 -6.03 20.64 4.59
N GLN A 23 -5.71 21.10 3.37
CA GLN A 23 -6.50 22.13 2.69
C GLN A 23 -7.93 21.67 2.41
N ALA A 24 -8.11 20.42 1.97
CA ALA A 24 -9.43 19.86 1.70
C ALA A 24 -10.26 19.72 2.99
N LEU A 25 -9.67 19.26 4.08
CA LEU A 25 -10.32 19.19 5.39
C LEU A 25 -10.74 20.57 5.90
N GLY A 26 -9.87 21.59 5.74
CA GLY A 26 -10.22 22.97 6.05
C GLY A 26 -11.43 23.48 5.27
N ARG A 27 -11.52 23.15 3.97
CA ARG A 27 -12.70 23.45 3.13
C ARG A 27 -13.95 22.73 3.62
N ALA A 28 -13.85 21.47 4.05
CA ALA A 28 -14.98 20.69 4.53
C ALA A 28 -15.65 21.31 5.76
N LEU A 29 -14.89 22.01 6.62
CA LEU A 29 -15.41 22.70 7.80
C LEU A 29 -16.35 23.88 7.45
N ALA A 30 -16.08 24.59 6.36
CA ALA A 30 -16.83 25.77 5.96
C ALA A 30 -17.92 25.49 4.90
N GLN A 31 -17.89 24.31 4.27
CA GLN A 31 -18.80 23.98 3.17
C GLN A 31 -20.21 23.65 3.71
N GLN A 32 -21.26 24.12 3.03
CA GLN A 32 -22.64 23.91 3.46
C GLN A 32 -23.15 22.48 3.22
N TYR A 33 -22.69 21.82 2.15
CA TYR A 33 -23.08 20.45 1.77
C TYR A 33 -21.90 19.67 1.16
N GLY A 34 -21.94 18.34 1.18
CA GLY A 34 -20.95 17.47 0.51
C GLY A 34 -19.67 17.21 1.31
N GLN A 35 -19.65 17.55 2.60
CA GLN A 35 -18.50 17.39 3.50
C GLN A 35 -18.06 15.92 3.60
N ILE A 36 -19.02 14.99 3.62
CA ILE A 36 -18.76 13.54 3.72
C ILE A 36 -17.88 13.03 2.57
N GLY A 37 -18.09 13.55 1.34
CA GLY A 37 -17.27 13.16 0.20
C GLY A 37 -15.82 13.55 0.38
N ILE A 38 -15.57 14.76 0.90
CA ILE A 38 -14.22 15.25 1.21
C ILE A 38 -13.60 14.41 2.31
N LEU A 39 -14.30 14.18 3.42
CA LEU A 39 -13.80 13.39 4.55
C LEU A 39 -13.40 11.97 4.11
N ASN A 40 -14.22 11.31 3.31
CA ASN A 40 -13.92 9.96 2.80
C ASN A 40 -12.73 9.95 1.85
N ALA A 41 -12.64 10.92 0.94
CA ALA A 41 -11.50 11.03 0.02
C ALA A 41 -10.19 11.30 0.77
N CYS A 42 -10.21 12.23 1.74
CA CYS A 42 -9.08 12.54 2.61
C CYS A 42 -8.62 11.31 3.40
N ARG A 43 -9.56 10.52 3.94
CA ARG A 43 -9.23 9.27 4.64
C ARG A 43 -8.46 8.29 3.75
N PHE A 44 -8.92 8.07 2.51
CA PHE A 44 -8.21 7.17 1.58
C PHE A 44 -6.85 7.71 1.16
N ALA A 45 -6.72 9.02 1.04
CA ALA A 45 -5.47 9.66 0.66
C ALA A 45 -4.44 9.64 1.81
N GLY A 46 -4.88 9.79 3.07
CA GLY A 46 -4.02 9.85 4.26
C GLY A 46 -3.69 8.50 4.88
N GLU A 47 -4.43 7.44 4.58
CA GLU A 47 -4.11 6.06 4.96
C GLU A 47 -3.73 5.23 3.72
N PRO A 48 -2.56 5.48 3.07
CA PRO A 48 -2.14 4.69 1.92
C PRO A 48 -1.96 3.20 2.30
N LEU A 49 -2.52 2.31 1.49
CA LEU A 49 -2.43 0.86 1.68
C LEU A 49 -1.65 0.24 0.52
N SER A 50 -0.65 -0.58 0.83
CA SER A 50 0.08 -1.34 -0.18
C SER A 50 0.33 -2.77 0.24
N LEU A 51 0.28 -3.67 -0.73
CA LEU A 51 0.69 -5.05 -0.57
C LEU A 51 1.85 -5.32 -1.53
N VAL A 52 3.00 -5.68 -0.98
CA VAL A 52 4.17 -6.04 -1.78
C VAL A 52 4.36 -7.54 -1.68
N ILE A 53 4.33 -8.23 -2.81
CA ILE A 53 4.40 -9.69 -2.89
C ILE A 53 5.68 -10.05 -3.62
N ALA A 54 6.63 -10.64 -2.89
CA ALA A 54 7.76 -11.31 -3.49
C ALA A 54 7.36 -12.78 -3.71
N ALA A 55 7.32 -13.22 -4.96
CA ALA A 55 6.98 -14.59 -5.32
C ALA A 55 7.84 -15.09 -6.49
N THR A 56 7.92 -16.40 -6.68
CA THR A 56 8.72 -17.00 -7.77
C THR A 56 8.09 -16.78 -9.14
N ASP A 57 6.76 -16.73 -9.20
CA ASP A 57 6.00 -16.49 -10.43
C ASP A 57 4.58 -15.96 -10.11
N ARG A 58 3.77 -15.74 -11.16
CA ARG A 58 2.40 -15.21 -11.04
C ARG A 58 1.36 -16.25 -10.58
N THR A 59 1.72 -17.53 -10.55
CA THR A 59 0.88 -18.65 -10.12
C THR A 59 1.07 -19.02 -8.65
N ASP A 60 2.06 -18.40 -7.99
CA ASP A 60 2.32 -18.49 -6.55
C ASP A 60 1.03 -18.26 -5.72
N GLU A 61 0.93 -18.99 -4.61
CA GLU A 61 -0.23 -18.96 -3.73
C GLU A 61 -0.51 -17.53 -3.21
N LEU A 62 0.51 -16.78 -2.83
CA LEU A 62 0.37 -15.42 -2.30
C LEU A 62 -0.24 -14.47 -3.35
N VAL A 63 0.18 -14.61 -4.61
CA VAL A 63 -0.36 -13.85 -5.74
C VAL A 63 -1.82 -14.23 -6.00
N SER A 64 -2.13 -15.53 -5.93
CA SER A 64 -3.48 -16.06 -6.09
C SER A 64 -4.44 -15.54 -5.02
N ILE A 65 -4.01 -15.53 -3.75
CA ILE A 65 -4.79 -14.99 -2.62
C ILE A 65 -5.02 -13.49 -2.79
N ALA A 66 -3.99 -12.71 -3.11
CA ALA A 66 -4.13 -11.27 -3.32
C ALA A 66 -5.14 -10.93 -4.44
N ASN A 67 -5.07 -11.65 -5.56
CA ASN A 67 -6.01 -11.48 -6.68
C ASN A 67 -7.46 -11.85 -6.33
N ARG A 68 -7.67 -12.80 -5.40
CA ARG A 68 -8.99 -13.21 -4.90
C ARG A 68 -9.55 -12.26 -3.83
N THR A 69 -8.70 -11.45 -3.21
CA THR A 69 -9.07 -10.44 -2.21
C THR A 69 -8.63 -9.03 -2.66
N PRO A 70 -9.25 -8.48 -3.73
CA PRO A 70 -8.90 -7.15 -4.22
C PRO A 70 -9.47 -6.07 -3.29
N ASP A 71 -8.62 -5.13 -2.86
CA ASP A 71 -9.04 -3.89 -2.20
C ASP A 71 -8.75 -2.69 -3.13
N PRO A 72 -9.75 -1.91 -3.56
CA PRO A 72 -9.54 -0.79 -4.47
C PRO A 72 -8.69 0.34 -3.88
N ARG A 73 -8.54 0.39 -2.56
CA ARG A 73 -7.70 1.36 -1.84
C ARG A 73 -6.24 0.92 -1.77
N ARG A 74 -5.98 -0.37 -2.00
CA ARG A 74 -4.66 -0.99 -1.88
C ARG A 74 -3.95 -0.98 -3.23
N LEU A 75 -2.64 -0.73 -3.21
CA LEU A 75 -1.78 -0.96 -4.37
C LEU A 75 -1.00 -2.26 -4.18
N ASP A 76 -1.20 -3.20 -5.10
CA ASP A 76 -0.51 -4.49 -5.09
C ASP A 76 0.68 -4.46 -6.03
N LYS A 77 1.88 -4.74 -5.50
CA LYS A 77 3.14 -4.78 -6.25
C LYS A 77 3.71 -6.18 -6.21
N PHE A 78 3.75 -6.83 -7.37
CA PHE A 78 4.42 -8.11 -7.55
C PHE A 78 5.89 -7.90 -7.89
N VAL A 79 6.77 -8.63 -7.22
CA VAL A 79 8.21 -8.65 -7.47
C VAL A 79 8.67 -10.11 -7.54
N LEU A 80 9.56 -10.41 -8.49
CA LEU A 80 10.17 -11.74 -8.58
C LEU A 80 11.21 -11.90 -7.47
N VAL A 81 11.14 -13.01 -6.74
CA VAL A 81 12.18 -13.39 -5.77
C VAL A 81 13.46 -13.72 -6.54
N GLU A 82 14.50 -12.96 -6.28
CA GLU A 82 15.85 -13.19 -6.79
C GLU A 82 16.80 -13.14 -5.58
N ARG A 83 17.56 -14.22 -5.34
CA ARG A 83 18.46 -14.30 -4.19
C ARG A 83 19.51 -13.18 -4.24
N GLY A 84 19.71 -12.49 -3.12
CA GLY A 84 20.65 -11.36 -3.01
C GLY A 84 20.19 -10.08 -3.68
N LYS A 85 18.93 -9.99 -4.13
CA LYS A 85 18.35 -8.76 -4.68
C LYS A 85 17.54 -8.02 -3.62
N THR A 86 18.00 -6.82 -3.31
CA THR A 86 17.25 -5.88 -2.49
C THR A 86 16.02 -5.35 -3.23
N MET A 87 14.92 -5.17 -2.51
CA MET A 87 13.77 -4.42 -2.99
C MET A 87 13.31 -3.38 -1.97
N SER A 88 12.81 -2.26 -2.47
CA SER A 88 12.32 -1.15 -1.65
C SER A 88 10.82 -1.29 -1.39
N LEU A 89 10.43 -1.09 -0.13
CA LEU A 89 9.03 -0.99 0.28
C LEU A 89 8.53 0.46 0.08
N PRO A 90 7.27 0.68 -0.34
CA PRO A 90 6.75 2.00 -0.68
C PRO A 90 6.85 3.04 0.45
N THR A 91 6.86 2.56 1.69
CA THR A 91 6.78 3.38 2.90
C THR A 91 8.15 3.59 3.56
N GLY A 92 9.22 3.20 2.89
CA GLY A 92 10.57 3.16 3.43
C GLY A 92 10.96 1.77 3.93
N GLY A 93 12.22 1.42 3.73
CA GLY A 93 12.78 0.13 4.08
C GLY A 93 13.24 -0.66 2.86
N THR A 94 14.36 -1.34 3.01
CA THR A 94 14.93 -2.24 2.01
C THR A 94 14.90 -3.65 2.58
N ILE A 95 14.41 -4.60 1.80
CA ILE A 95 14.31 -6.01 2.18
C ILE A 95 15.01 -6.88 1.13
N GLU A 96 15.52 -8.02 1.57
CA GLU A 96 16.12 -9.06 0.72
C GLU A 96 15.34 -10.37 0.95
N PRO A 97 14.34 -10.67 0.11
CA PRO A 97 13.54 -11.88 0.28
C PRO A 97 14.33 -13.12 -0.15
N GLU A 98 14.58 -14.04 0.78
CA GLU A 98 15.20 -15.35 0.49
C GLU A 98 14.17 -16.39 0.02
N HIS A 99 12.89 -16.18 0.31
CA HIS A 99 11.77 -17.03 -0.06
C HIS A 99 10.54 -16.16 -0.39
N PRO A 100 9.51 -16.72 -1.05
CA PRO A 100 8.24 -16.04 -1.25
C PRO A 100 7.67 -15.50 0.06
N ALA A 101 7.24 -14.24 0.05
CA ALA A 101 6.66 -13.57 1.19
C ALA A 101 5.89 -12.31 0.74
N ALA A 102 4.96 -11.87 1.58
CA ALA A 102 4.16 -10.66 1.36
C ALA A 102 4.28 -9.69 2.54
N TRP A 103 4.41 -8.40 2.21
CA TRP A 103 4.44 -7.29 3.15
C TRP A 103 3.21 -6.42 2.95
N PHE A 104 2.36 -6.36 3.97
CA PHE A 104 1.25 -5.43 4.00
C PHE A 104 1.66 -4.15 4.73
N CYS A 105 1.58 -3.02 4.04
CA CYS A 105 1.93 -1.72 4.59
C CYS A 105 0.72 -0.80 4.64
N LYS A 106 0.61 -0.08 5.76
CA LYS A 106 -0.42 0.90 6.05
C LYS A 106 0.24 2.20 6.49
N GLY A 107 0.00 3.29 5.77
CA GLY A 107 0.64 4.57 6.07
C GLY A 107 2.14 4.47 5.84
N HIS A 108 2.93 4.67 6.89
CA HIS A 108 4.39 4.53 6.87
C HIS A 108 4.91 3.20 7.43
N VAL A 109 4.02 2.30 7.88
CA VAL A 109 4.41 1.10 8.62
C VAL A 109 4.07 -0.14 7.80
N CYS A 110 5.07 -1.02 7.63
CA CYS A 110 4.86 -2.36 7.11
C CYS A 110 4.78 -3.36 8.27
N LEU A 111 3.82 -4.28 8.18
CA LEU A 111 3.73 -5.41 9.09
C LEU A 111 4.81 -6.45 8.78
N PRO A 112 5.12 -7.36 9.72
CA PRO A 112 6.01 -8.49 9.47
C PRO A 112 5.57 -9.30 8.24
N PRO A 113 6.53 -9.89 7.49
CA PRO A 113 6.20 -10.67 6.31
C PRO A 113 5.36 -11.90 6.66
N VAL A 114 4.46 -12.24 5.75
CA VAL A 114 3.74 -13.53 5.76
C VAL A 114 4.19 -14.37 4.58
N ASP A 115 4.40 -15.66 4.81
CA ASP A 115 4.95 -16.63 3.85
C ASP A 115 3.91 -17.63 3.33
N THR A 116 2.76 -17.75 4.00
CA THR A 116 1.68 -18.68 3.63
C THR A 116 0.43 -17.95 3.13
N GLY A 117 -0.31 -18.60 2.23
CA GLY A 117 -1.59 -18.08 1.74
C GLY A 117 -2.66 -17.93 2.83
N GLU A 118 -2.65 -18.79 3.85
CA GLU A 118 -3.59 -18.71 4.98
C GLU A 118 -3.31 -17.51 5.90
N ALA A 119 -2.03 -17.26 6.21
CA ALA A 119 -1.64 -16.07 6.96
C ALA A 119 -1.97 -14.79 6.19
N LEU A 120 -1.69 -14.77 4.88
CA LEU A 120 -2.07 -13.64 4.03
C LEU A 120 -3.59 -13.44 3.99
N ARG A 121 -4.38 -14.51 3.84
CA ARG A 121 -5.85 -14.41 3.85
C ARG A 121 -6.39 -13.86 5.17
N SER A 122 -5.79 -14.22 6.30
CA SER A 122 -6.20 -13.71 7.61
C SER A 122 -5.84 -12.23 7.81
N LEU A 123 -4.83 -11.76 7.07
CA LEU A 123 -4.34 -10.39 7.13
C LEU A 123 -5.13 -9.41 6.25
N LEU A 124 -5.63 -9.88 5.10
CA LEU A 124 -6.35 -9.08 4.09
C LEU A 124 -7.84 -8.96 4.38
#